data_AF-K2EIH1-F1
#
_entry.id   AF-K2EIH1-F1
#
_cell.length_a   1.000
_cell.length_b   1.000
_cell.length_c   1.000
_cell.angle_alpha   90.00
_cell.angle_beta   90.00
_cell.angle_gamma   90.00
#
_symmetry.space_group_name_H-M   'P 1'
#
loop_
_entity.id
_entity.type
_entity.pdbx_description
1 polymer ?
#
loop_
_entity_poly.entity_id
_entity_poly.type
_entity_poly.pdbx_seq_one_letter_code
_entity_poly.pdbx_strand_id
1 'polypeptide(L)'
;MSEEKFIRLNIAFRMPEEVAKAAMKLSRKIAEGEDVYFILDGIEYFPHATNYAVEYPEKNLDKVIEAVEGLVAEFYALEFSFTENVAEQGWVGVHFDYSQSLRKVHCAFIEKLSPLRENRIRENFEDIGTFSSEEEQENIAMHGHPWILNLYTPHLTITKLKNDEIAEKVARELMWPIENFKVDTVGIFIGGEHGTCRKLIKEFKMKK
;
A
#
# COMPACT_ATOMS: atom_id res chain seq x y z
N MET A 1 -14.51 14.08 28.26
CA MET A 1 -13.73 14.35 27.04
C MET A 1 -14.08 13.23 26.08
N SER A 2 -14.61 13.52 24.89
CA SER A 2 -14.83 12.47 23.89
C SER A 2 -13.47 11.93 23.47
N GLU A 3 -13.30 10.60 23.46
CA GLU A 3 -12.11 9.98 22.88
C GLU A 3 -11.95 10.46 21.43
N GLU A 4 -10.75 10.90 21.08
CA GLU A 4 -10.43 11.29 19.71
C GLU A 4 -10.48 10.04 18.83
N LYS A 5 -11.29 10.09 17.77
CA LYS A 5 -11.44 8.98 16.84
C LYS A 5 -10.38 9.06 15.76
N PHE A 6 -9.79 7.90 15.44
CA PHE A 6 -8.80 7.75 14.40
C PHE A 6 -9.35 6.91 13.26
N ILE A 7 -8.95 7.25 12.05
CA ILE A 7 -9.27 6.52 10.83
C ILE A 7 -7.98 6.03 10.18
N ARG A 8 -7.92 4.74 9.89
CA ARG A 8 -6.81 4.14 9.15
C ARG A 8 -7.03 4.36 7.67
N LEU A 9 -6.10 5.04 7.01
CA LEU A 9 -6.16 5.30 5.59
C LEU A 9 -4.97 4.65 4.88
N ASN A 10 -5.26 4.08 3.71
CA ASN A 10 -4.26 3.71 2.73
C ASN A 10 -4.36 4.68 1.56
N ILE A 11 -3.30 5.44 1.34
CA ILE A 11 -3.10 6.24 0.14
C ILE A 11 -2.31 5.36 -0.82
N ALA A 12 -2.92 4.97 -1.93
CA ALA A 12 -2.39 3.91 -2.78
C ALA A 12 -2.57 4.22 -4.26
N PHE A 13 -1.62 3.73 -5.04
CA PHE A 13 -1.71 3.66 -6.49
C PHE A 13 -2.80 2.67 -6.89
N ARG A 14 -3.80 3.14 -7.64
CA ARG A 14 -4.85 2.29 -8.19
C ARG A 14 -4.31 1.62 -9.44
N MET A 15 -4.30 0.29 -9.43
CA MET A 15 -3.78 -0.47 -10.56
C MET A 15 -4.62 -0.27 -11.82
N PRO A 16 -4.00 -0.18 -13.02
CA PRO A 16 -4.71 -0.20 -14.29
C PRO A 16 -5.57 -1.46 -14.41
N GLU A 17 -6.61 -1.38 -15.24
CA GLU A 17 -7.62 -2.44 -15.35
C GLU A 17 -7.00 -3.81 -15.67
N GLU A 18 -6.01 -3.87 -16.56
CA GLU A 18 -5.31 -5.09 -16.93
C GLU A 18 -4.54 -5.71 -15.76
N VAL A 19 -3.82 -4.88 -14.99
CA VAL A 19 -3.05 -5.28 -13.81
C VAL A 19 -3.98 -5.74 -12.69
N ALA A 20 -5.04 -4.99 -12.43
CA ALA A 20 -6.05 -5.34 -11.44
C ALA A 20 -6.72 -6.68 -11.78
N LYS A 21 -7.09 -6.89 -13.05
CA LYS A 21 -7.67 -8.16 -13.51
C LYS A 21 -6.70 -9.33 -13.36
N ALA A 22 -5.42 -9.15 -13.70
CA ALA A 22 -4.40 -10.18 -13.52
C ALA A 22 -4.24 -10.55 -12.03
N ALA A 23 -4.11 -9.54 -11.16
CA ALA A 23 -4.00 -9.72 -9.71
C ALA A 23 -5.19 -10.48 -9.12
N MET A 24 -6.41 -10.06 -9.46
CA MET A 24 -7.64 -10.72 -9.00
C MET A 24 -7.75 -12.17 -9.49
N LYS A 25 -7.35 -12.43 -10.74
CA LYS A 25 -7.35 -13.80 -11.29
C LYS A 25 -6.38 -14.70 -10.53
N LEU A 26 -5.17 -14.22 -10.26
CA LEU A 26 -4.16 -14.96 -9.49
C LEU A 26 -4.62 -15.18 -8.05
N SER A 27 -5.15 -14.14 -7.39
CA SER A 27 -5.70 -14.23 -6.03
C SER A 27 -6.77 -15.31 -5.90
N ARG A 28 -7.73 -15.34 -6.83
CA ARG A 28 -8.75 -16.42 -6.89
C ARG A 28 -8.16 -17.79 -7.14
N LYS A 29 -7.23 -17.91 -8.09
CA LYS A 29 -6.58 -19.18 -8.42
C LYS A 29 -5.83 -19.77 -7.22
N ILE A 30 -5.14 -18.93 -6.43
CA ILE A 30 -4.45 -19.37 -5.21
C ILE A 30 -5.47 -19.87 -4.18
N ALA A 31 -6.56 -19.12 -3.99
CA ALA A 31 -7.62 -19.47 -3.04
C ALA A 31 -8.43 -20.73 -3.42
N GLU A 32 -8.35 -21.22 -4.66
CA GLU A 32 -8.93 -22.51 -5.04
C GLU A 32 -8.17 -23.70 -4.44
N GLY A 33 -6.88 -23.53 -4.13
CA GLY A 33 -6.01 -24.60 -3.62
C GLY A 33 -5.55 -24.40 -2.19
N GLU A 34 -5.57 -23.18 -1.66
CA GLU A 34 -4.92 -22.82 -0.40
C GLU A 34 -5.83 -22.00 0.52
N ASP A 35 -5.61 -22.11 1.83
CA ASP A 35 -6.30 -21.29 2.84
C ASP A 35 -5.73 -19.87 2.89
N VAL A 36 -6.56 -18.90 2.49
CA VAL A 36 -6.20 -17.48 2.44
C VAL A 36 -7.00 -16.63 3.43
N TYR A 37 -6.45 -15.47 3.82
CA TYR A 37 -7.13 -14.48 4.63
C TYR A 37 -8.07 -13.57 3.81
N PHE A 38 -7.76 -13.34 2.53
CA PHE A 38 -8.60 -12.53 1.64
C PHE A 38 -8.38 -12.89 0.18
N ILE A 39 -9.35 -12.52 -0.66
CA ILE A 39 -9.33 -12.67 -2.11
C ILE A 39 -9.58 -11.30 -2.72
N LEU A 40 -8.72 -10.88 -3.65
CA LEU A 40 -8.91 -9.63 -4.38
C LEU A 40 -10.14 -9.71 -5.29
N ASP A 41 -11.03 -8.72 -5.16
CA ASP A 41 -12.29 -8.64 -5.91
C ASP A 41 -12.54 -7.27 -6.55
N GLY A 42 -11.75 -6.25 -6.19
CA GLY A 42 -11.94 -4.88 -6.68
C GLY A 42 -13.18 -4.18 -6.14
N ILE A 43 -13.80 -4.73 -5.09
CA ILE A 43 -14.99 -4.17 -4.41
C ILE A 43 -14.70 -4.00 -2.93
N GLU A 44 -14.35 -5.10 -2.26
CA GLU A 44 -13.98 -5.11 -0.84
C GLU A 44 -12.45 -5.09 -0.67
N TYR A 45 -11.74 -5.80 -1.54
CA TYR A 45 -10.28 -5.90 -1.54
C TYR A 45 -9.73 -5.44 -2.89
N PHE A 46 -9.28 -4.19 -2.92
CA PHE A 46 -8.76 -3.58 -4.14
C PHE A 46 -7.30 -3.99 -4.41
N PRO A 47 -6.96 -4.42 -5.63
CA PRO A 47 -5.55 -4.50 -6.06
C PRO A 47 -4.93 -3.10 -6.07
N HIS A 48 -3.82 -2.92 -5.35
CA HIS A 48 -3.18 -1.62 -5.17
C HIS A 48 -1.70 -1.78 -4.88
N ALA A 49 -0.95 -0.69 -5.04
CA ALA A 49 0.38 -0.53 -4.48
C ALA A 49 0.33 0.62 -3.49
N THR A 50 0.52 0.30 -2.21
CA THR A 50 0.42 1.29 -1.12
C THR A 50 1.55 2.31 -1.26
N ASN A 51 1.21 3.58 -1.27
CA ASN A 51 2.22 4.63 -1.13
C ASN A 51 2.40 5.01 0.34
N TYR A 52 1.30 5.25 1.06
CA TYR A 52 1.38 5.62 2.47
C TYR A 52 0.18 5.12 3.27
N ALA A 53 0.44 4.38 4.35
CA ALA A 53 -0.56 3.65 5.12
C ALA A 53 -0.45 3.97 6.62
N VAL A 54 -1.36 4.78 7.15
CA VAL A 54 -1.25 5.30 8.51
C VAL A 54 -2.62 5.68 9.10
N GLU A 55 -2.64 6.06 10.38
CA GLU A 55 -3.83 6.54 11.08
C GLU A 55 -3.84 8.08 11.17
N TYR A 56 -5.01 8.67 10.91
CA TYR A 56 -5.26 10.10 11.04
C TYR A 56 -6.38 10.35 12.05
N PRO A 57 -6.37 11.46 12.80
CA PRO A 57 -7.57 11.95 13.47
C PRO A 57 -8.71 12.10 12.44
N GLU A 58 -9.91 11.59 12.72
CA GLU A 58 -11.06 11.67 11.79
C GLU A 58 -11.34 13.11 11.35
N LYS A 59 -11.12 14.09 12.24
CA LYS A 59 -11.24 15.53 11.96
C LYS A 59 -10.33 16.05 10.85
N ASN A 60 -9.28 15.30 10.49
CA ASN A 60 -8.32 15.67 9.45
C ASN A 60 -8.59 14.98 8.11
N LEU A 61 -9.65 14.18 7.96
CA LEU A 61 -9.95 13.47 6.70
C LEU A 61 -10.04 14.42 5.50
N ASP A 62 -10.78 15.53 5.62
CA ASP A 62 -10.92 16.50 4.51
C ASP A 62 -9.57 17.12 4.13
N LYS A 63 -8.71 17.43 5.13
CA LYS A 63 -7.35 17.94 4.87
C LYS A 63 -6.48 16.92 4.16
N VAL A 64 -6.60 15.64 4.51
CA VAL A 64 -5.88 14.55 3.82
C VAL A 64 -6.36 14.46 2.37
N ILE A 65 -7.67 14.51 2.14
CA ILE A 65 -8.27 14.50 0.81
C ILE A 65 -7.75 15.67 -0.04
N GLU A 66 -7.79 16.89 0.48
CA GLU A 66 -7.29 18.10 -0.20
C GLU A 66 -5.79 18.03 -0.48
N ALA A 67 -5.00 17.52 0.48
CA ALA A 67 -3.56 17.38 0.32
C ALA A 67 -3.19 16.36 -0.77
N VAL A 68 -3.88 15.22 -0.83
CA VAL A 68 -3.71 14.23 -1.90
C VAL A 68 -4.13 14.82 -3.25
N GLU A 69 -5.27 15.52 -3.31
CA GLU A 69 -5.76 16.16 -4.53
C GLU A 69 -4.73 17.14 -5.12
N GLY A 70 -4.19 18.01 -4.26
CA GLY A 70 -3.15 18.98 -4.64
C GLY A 70 -1.87 18.32 -5.15
N LEU A 71 -1.36 17.31 -4.41
CA LEU A 71 -0.15 16.58 -4.81
C LEU A 71 -0.32 15.84 -6.13
N VAL A 72 -1.43 15.11 -6.29
CA VAL A 72 -1.67 14.30 -7.50
C VAL A 72 -1.71 15.18 -8.75
N ALA A 73 -2.22 16.41 -8.63
CA ALA A 73 -2.24 17.37 -9.74
C ALA A 73 -0.84 17.83 -10.18
N GLU A 74 0.22 17.58 -9.42
CA GLU A 74 1.61 17.96 -9.75
C GLU A 74 2.35 16.90 -10.56
N PHE A 75 1.92 15.64 -10.49
CA PHE A 75 2.65 14.51 -11.06
C PHE A 75 2.04 14.00 -12.37
N TYR A 76 2.90 13.45 -13.23
CA TYR A 76 2.50 12.67 -14.40
C TYR A 76 2.34 11.20 -14.04
N ALA A 77 1.69 10.44 -14.93
CA ALA A 77 1.63 8.98 -14.82
C ALA A 77 3.01 8.36 -14.58
N LEU A 78 3.06 7.40 -13.66
CA LEU A 78 4.28 6.72 -13.22
C LEU A 78 4.42 5.37 -13.92
N GLU A 79 5.65 5.03 -14.28
CA GLU A 79 5.98 3.71 -14.82
C GLU A 79 6.32 2.77 -13.67
N PHE A 80 5.73 1.58 -13.71
CA PHE A 80 6.00 0.47 -12.80
C PHE A 80 6.58 -0.67 -13.62
N SER A 81 7.71 -1.20 -13.16
CA SER A 81 8.42 -2.32 -13.77
C SER A 81 8.51 -3.45 -12.75
N PHE A 82 8.02 -4.62 -13.10
CA PHE A 82 8.12 -5.84 -12.30
C PHE A 82 9.60 -6.18 -12.04
N THR A 83 9.88 -6.65 -10.82
CA THR A 83 11.22 -7.11 -10.45
C THR A 83 11.21 -8.57 -10.05
N GLU A 84 10.37 -8.93 -9.10
CA GLU A 84 10.33 -10.30 -8.54
C GLU A 84 8.97 -10.63 -7.91
N ASN A 85 8.69 -11.93 -7.82
CA ASN A 85 7.64 -12.44 -6.94
C ASN A 85 8.18 -12.51 -5.52
N VAL A 86 7.32 -12.24 -4.54
CA VAL A 86 7.73 -12.25 -3.14
C VAL A 86 6.77 -13.03 -2.25
N ALA A 87 7.36 -13.61 -1.21
CA ALA A 87 6.64 -14.09 -0.06
C ALA A 87 7.33 -13.67 1.23
N GLU A 88 6.55 -13.21 2.20
CA GLU A 88 7.02 -12.84 3.53
C GLU A 88 5.87 -13.03 4.52
N GLN A 89 6.05 -13.78 5.61
CA GLN A 89 5.04 -13.93 6.67
C GLN A 89 3.62 -14.26 6.15
N GLY A 90 3.55 -15.21 5.20
CA GLY A 90 2.31 -15.66 4.56
C GLY A 90 1.81 -14.77 3.41
N TRP A 91 2.37 -13.56 3.25
CA TRP A 91 2.03 -12.70 2.12
C TRP A 91 2.56 -13.28 0.81
N VAL A 92 1.81 -13.12 -0.27
CA VAL A 92 2.25 -13.44 -1.63
C VAL A 92 1.97 -12.24 -2.50
N GLY A 93 2.98 -11.77 -3.22
CA GLY A 93 2.89 -10.55 -4.02
C GLY A 93 3.93 -10.47 -5.12
N VAL A 94 3.99 -9.29 -5.73
CA VAL A 94 5.04 -8.91 -6.67
C VAL A 94 5.63 -7.58 -6.24
N HIS A 95 6.95 -7.45 -6.41
CA HIS A 95 7.68 -6.20 -6.24
C HIS A 95 7.81 -5.46 -7.57
N PHE A 96 7.96 -4.15 -7.47
CA PHE A 96 8.24 -3.27 -8.58
C PHE A 96 9.49 -2.45 -8.31
N ASP A 97 10.14 -2.00 -9.39
CA ASP A 97 11.30 -1.12 -9.32
C ASP A 97 10.94 0.19 -8.61
N TYR A 98 11.76 0.57 -7.64
CA TYR A 98 11.62 1.83 -6.92
C TYR A 98 12.34 2.95 -7.66
N SER A 99 11.84 3.25 -8.86
CA SER A 99 12.41 4.24 -9.75
C SER A 99 12.48 5.64 -9.13
N GLN A 100 13.35 6.50 -9.66
CA GLN A 100 13.51 7.88 -9.15
C GLN A 100 12.21 8.68 -9.18
N SER A 101 11.36 8.47 -10.20
CA SER A 101 10.06 9.15 -10.29
C SER A 101 9.11 8.67 -9.19
N LEU A 102 9.06 7.36 -8.93
CA LEU A 102 8.26 6.78 -7.86
C LEU A 102 8.74 7.24 -6.49
N ARG A 103 10.06 7.30 -6.26
CA ARG A 103 10.68 7.85 -5.04
C ARG A 103 10.33 9.32 -4.83
N LYS A 104 10.38 10.12 -5.89
CA LYS A 104 10.00 11.54 -5.81
C LYS A 104 8.54 11.70 -5.37
N VAL A 105 7.63 10.92 -5.95
CA VAL A 105 6.22 10.95 -5.57
C VAL A 105 6.04 10.48 -4.12
N HIS A 106 6.63 9.35 -3.75
CA HIS A 106 6.55 8.79 -2.40
C HIS A 106 7.01 9.78 -1.32
N CYS A 107 8.18 10.39 -1.50
CA CYS A 107 8.69 11.38 -0.56
C CYS A 107 7.77 12.59 -0.44
N ALA A 108 7.20 13.08 -1.55
CA ALA A 108 6.27 14.21 -1.54
C ALA A 108 4.97 13.89 -0.79
N PHE A 109 4.43 12.68 -0.95
CA PHE A 109 3.28 12.21 -0.18
C PHE A 109 3.60 12.14 1.31
N ILE A 110 4.73 11.58 1.70
CA ILE A 110 5.14 11.50 3.11
C ILE A 110 5.30 12.90 3.70
N GLU A 111 6.04 13.78 3.04
CA GLU A 111 6.27 15.15 3.52
C GLU A 111 4.96 15.90 3.76
N LYS A 112 4.01 15.80 2.82
CA LYS A 112 2.75 16.54 2.90
C LYS A 112 1.76 15.93 3.89
N LEU A 113 1.67 14.61 3.94
CA LEU A 113 0.64 13.90 4.69
C LEU A 113 1.08 13.56 6.11
N SER A 114 2.38 13.43 6.36
CA SER A 114 2.91 13.07 7.68
C SER A 114 2.43 14.00 8.80
N PRO A 115 2.49 15.34 8.65
CA PRO A 115 2.04 16.26 9.69
C PRO A 115 0.55 16.14 10.06
N LEU A 116 -0.30 15.66 9.12
CA LEU A 116 -1.74 15.59 9.33
C LEU A 116 -2.16 14.49 10.32
N ARG A 117 -1.24 13.61 10.70
CA ARG A 117 -1.46 12.58 11.72
C ARG A 117 -1.42 13.07 13.15
N GLU A 118 -0.92 14.29 13.38
CA GLU A 118 -0.75 14.84 14.74
C GLU A 118 0.07 13.89 15.64
N ASN A 119 1.15 13.33 15.09
CA ASN A 119 2.04 12.34 15.74
C ASN A 119 1.37 11.02 16.11
N ARG A 120 0.19 10.69 15.56
CA ARG A 120 -0.40 9.37 15.74
C ARG A 120 0.52 8.29 15.15
N ILE A 121 0.85 7.33 16.00
CA ILE A 121 1.50 6.06 15.69
C ILE A 121 0.46 4.97 15.92
N ARG A 122 0.31 4.04 14.99
CA ARG A 122 -0.63 2.93 15.11
C ARG A 122 -0.15 1.96 16.19
N GLU A 123 -1.09 1.32 16.89
CA GLU A 123 -0.83 0.38 18.00
C GLU A 123 0.24 -0.68 17.66
N ASN A 124 0.18 -1.28 16.46
CA ASN A 124 1.17 -2.27 15.99
C ASN A 124 2.61 -1.74 15.89
N PHE A 125 2.82 -0.43 15.97
CA PHE A 125 4.11 0.25 15.84
C PHE A 125 4.47 1.06 17.09
N GLU A 126 3.65 1.03 18.15
CA GLU A 126 3.89 1.83 19.37
C GLU A 126 5.14 1.37 20.13
N ASP A 127 5.45 0.07 20.10
CA ASP A 127 6.68 -0.48 20.67
C ASP A 127 7.86 -0.38 19.68
N ILE A 128 8.29 0.86 19.43
CA ILE A 128 9.31 1.20 18.43
C ILE A 128 10.62 0.41 18.65
N GLY A 129 10.98 0.10 19.89
CA GLY A 129 12.22 -0.62 20.22
C GLY A 129 12.27 -2.07 19.71
N THR A 130 11.15 -2.61 19.24
CA THR A 130 11.08 -3.95 18.65
C THR A 130 11.55 -4.01 17.19
N PHE A 131 11.68 -2.84 16.53
CA PHE A 131 12.17 -2.74 15.16
C PHE A 131 13.70 -2.76 15.14
N SER A 132 14.25 -3.54 14.21
CA SER A 132 15.66 -3.91 14.23
C SER A 132 16.62 -2.86 13.66
N SER A 133 16.12 -1.96 12.80
CA SER A 133 16.93 -0.89 12.22
C SER A 133 16.57 0.48 12.80
N GLU A 134 17.60 1.33 12.97
CA GLU A 134 17.41 2.73 13.38
C GLU A 134 16.50 3.49 12.41
N GLU A 135 16.62 3.21 11.11
CA GLU A 135 15.79 3.87 10.08
C GLU A 135 14.30 3.48 10.17
N GLU A 136 13.96 2.23 10.51
CA GLU A 136 12.57 1.85 10.82
C GLU A 136 12.03 2.65 12.00
N GLN A 137 12.84 2.78 13.07
CA GLN A 137 12.45 3.48 14.28
C GLN A 137 12.23 4.98 14.02
N GLU A 138 13.14 5.61 13.29
CA GLU A 138 13.02 7.01 12.87
C GLU A 138 11.80 7.24 11.98
N ASN A 139 11.56 6.34 11.02
CA ASN A 139 10.38 6.40 10.16
C ASN A 139 9.08 6.25 10.96
N ILE A 140 9.02 5.39 11.98
CA ILE A 140 7.85 5.31 12.85
C ILE A 140 7.67 6.60 13.66
N ALA A 141 8.73 7.09 14.31
CA ALA A 141 8.66 8.27 15.16
C ALA A 141 8.24 9.54 14.38
N MET A 142 8.82 9.73 13.20
CA MET A 142 8.59 10.92 12.37
C MET A 142 7.36 10.78 11.49
N HIS A 143 7.13 9.57 10.97
CA HIS A 143 6.23 9.32 9.87
C HIS A 143 5.18 8.23 10.12
N GLY A 144 5.14 7.63 11.30
CA GLY A 144 4.10 6.68 11.72
C GLY A 144 4.09 5.33 11.01
N HIS A 145 5.10 5.01 10.20
CA HIS A 145 5.21 3.73 9.49
C HIS A 145 6.67 3.37 9.22
N PRO A 146 7.13 2.13 9.42
CA PRO A 146 8.56 1.76 9.30
C PRO A 146 9.06 1.68 7.85
N TRP A 147 8.28 1.06 6.95
CA TRP A 147 8.72 0.72 5.59
C TRP A 147 8.36 1.80 4.57
N ILE A 148 8.99 2.97 4.74
CA ILE A 148 8.82 4.14 3.87
C ILE A 148 10.19 4.75 3.51
N LEU A 149 10.21 5.83 2.74
CA LEU A 149 11.43 6.51 2.29
C LEU A 149 12.44 5.55 1.65
N ASN A 150 13.59 5.27 2.27
CA ASN A 150 14.59 4.35 1.71
C ASN A 150 14.26 2.88 1.98
N LEU A 151 13.37 2.60 2.93
CA LEU A 151 12.86 1.25 3.24
C LEU A 151 11.58 0.93 2.49
N TYR A 152 11.17 1.80 1.57
CA TYR A 152 9.97 1.57 0.77
C TYR A 152 10.26 0.61 -0.38
N THR A 153 9.48 -0.46 -0.42
CA THR A 153 9.48 -1.42 -1.52
C THR A 153 8.11 -1.40 -2.18
N PRO A 154 7.94 -0.78 -3.36
CA PRO A 154 6.67 -0.75 -4.05
C PRO A 154 6.26 -2.17 -4.43
N HIS A 155 5.08 -2.58 -4.00
CA HIS A 155 4.59 -3.93 -4.20
C HIS A 155 3.09 -3.97 -4.44
N LEU A 156 2.64 -5.05 -5.05
CA LEU A 156 1.24 -5.42 -5.14
C LEU A 156 1.06 -6.79 -4.51
N THR A 157 0.32 -6.83 -3.40
CA THR A 157 -0.06 -8.07 -2.76
C THR A 157 -1.16 -8.77 -3.56
N ILE A 158 -0.98 -10.05 -3.83
CA ILE A 158 -1.98 -10.92 -4.48
C ILE A 158 -2.93 -11.52 -3.44
N THR A 159 -2.38 -12.02 -2.32
CA THR A 159 -3.16 -12.55 -1.18
C THR A 159 -2.25 -12.71 0.05
N LYS A 160 -2.83 -13.16 1.17
CA LYS A 160 -2.10 -13.64 2.34
C LYS A 160 -2.60 -15.05 2.69
N LEU A 161 -1.70 -16.02 2.72
CA LEU A 161 -1.97 -17.40 3.14
C LEU A 161 -1.84 -17.52 4.65
N LYS A 162 -2.50 -18.54 5.21
CA LYS A 162 -2.38 -18.91 6.63
C LYS A 162 -1.12 -19.73 6.94
N ASN A 163 -0.42 -20.21 5.91
CA ASN A 163 0.80 -21.02 6.03
C ASN A 163 1.94 -20.37 5.24
N ASP A 164 3.02 -20.05 5.95
CA ASP A 164 4.16 -19.32 5.40
C ASP A 164 4.99 -20.16 4.42
N GLU A 165 5.20 -21.45 4.69
CA GLU A 165 5.95 -22.35 3.80
C GLU A 165 5.23 -22.52 2.45
N ILE A 166 3.90 -22.60 2.48
CA ILE A 166 3.07 -22.65 1.28
C ILE A 166 3.14 -21.32 0.53
N ALA A 167 3.11 -20.17 1.23
CA ALA A 167 3.23 -18.85 0.61
C ALA A 167 4.53 -18.73 -0.20
N GLU A 168 5.66 -19.17 0.36
CA GLU A 168 6.94 -19.18 -0.35
C GLU A 168 6.91 -20.06 -1.61
N LYS A 169 6.30 -21.25 -1.52
CA LYS A 169 6.15 -22.13 -2.67
C LYS A 169 5.29 -21.47 -3.75
N VAL A 170 4.15 -20.91 -3.38
CA VAL A 170 3.24 -20.23 -4.29
C VAL A 170 3.92 -19.05 -4.97
N ALA A 171 4.71 -18.25 -4.25
CA ALA A 171 5.45 -17.13 -4.84
C ALA A 171 6.52 -17.58 -5.85
N ARG A 172 7.25 -18.66 -5.56
CA ARG A 172 8.25 -19.23 -6.50
C ARG A 172 7.61 -19.74 -7.80
N GLU A 173 6.39 -20.26 -7.72
CA GLU A 173 5.64 -20.82 -8.86
C GLU A 173 4.71 -19.79 -9.53
N LEU A 174 4.62 -18.57 -8.97
CA LEU A 174 3.74 -17.51 -9.46
C LEU A 174 4.20 -17.02 -10.83
N MET A 175 3.31 -17.08 -11.82
CA MET A 175 3.55 -16.53 -13.15
C MET A 175 2.86 -15.17 -13.26
N TRP A 176 3.58 -14.09 -12.92
CA TRP A 176 3.09 -12.73 -13.13
C TRP A 176 3.18 -12.34 -14.61
N PRO A 177 2.07 -11.89 -15.25
CA PRO A 177 2.03 -11.74 -16.71
C PRO A 177 2.39 -10.34 -17.23
N ILE A 178 2.63 -9.34 -16.37
CA ILE A 178 2.73 -7.93 -16.77
C ILE A 178 4.06 -7.34 -16.30
N GLU A 179 5.02 -7.26 -17.21
CA GLU A 179 6.36 -6.74 -16.90
C GLU A 179 6.39 -5.23 -16.64
N ASN A 180 5.66 -4.44 -17.44
CA ASN A 180 5.68 -2.98 -17.34
C ASN A 180 4.29 -2.40 -17.56
N PHE A 181 3.93 -1.37 -16.78
CA PHE A 181 2.65 -0.66 -16.92
C PHE A 181 2.76 0.77 -16.39
N LYS A 182 1.76 1.60 -16.71
CA LYS A 182 1.66 2.97 -16.20
C LYS A 182 0.50 3.13 -15.24
N VAL A 183 0.75 3.80 -14.12
CA VAL A 183 -0.28 4.19 -13.15
C VAL A 183 -0.49 5.70 -13.25
N ASP A 184 -1.73 6.12 -13.45
CA ASP A 184 -2.13 7.53 -13.48
C ASP A 184 -3.15 7.89 -12.39
N THR A 185 -3.47 6.96 -11.50
CA THR A 185 -4.57 7.11 -10.54
C THR A 185 -4.11 6.80 -9.12
N VAL A 186 -4.43 7.69 -8.18
CA VAL A 186 -4.23 7.51 -6.74
C VAL A 186 -5.58 7.47 -6.06
N GLY A 187 -5.78 6.50 -5.18
CA GLY A 187 -6.97 6.38 -4.34
C GLY A 187 -6.65 6.56 -2.87
N ILE A 188 -7.64 7.07 -2.12
CA ILE A 188 -7.67 7.03 -0.66
C ILE A 188 -8.68 5.95 -0.27
N PHE A 189 -8.22 4.97 0.50
CA PHE A 189 -9.01 3.82 0.93
C PHE A 189 -9.04 3.75 2.46
N ILE A 190 -10.08 3.12 3.01
CA ILE A 190 -10.05 2.67 4.39
C ILE A 190 -9.07 1.50 4.51
N GLY A 191 -8.16 1.57 5.47
CA GLY A 191 -7.24 0.47 5.73
C GLY A 191 -7.94 -0.69 6.43
N GLY A 192 -7.90 -1.88 5.83
CA GLY A 192 -8.38 -3.12 6.41
C GLY A 192 -7.30 -3.90 7.14
N GLU A 193 -7.71 -5.04 7.71
CA GLU A 193 -6.77 -6.03 8.24
C GLU A 193 -5.78 -6.46 7.16
N HIS A 194 -4.58 -6.87 7.60
CA HIS A 194 -3.50 -7.27 6.70
C HIS A 194 -3.30 -6.26 5.58
N GLY A 195 -3.02 -4.99 5.90
CA GLY A 195 -2.66 -3.98 4.89
C GLY A 195 -3.71 -3.66 3.81
N THR A 196 -4.87 -4.33 3.77
CA THR A 196 -5.78 -4.29 2.62
C THR A 196 -6.38 -2.90 2.41
N CYS A 197 -6.57 -2.51 1.14
CA CYS A 197 -7.39 -1.35 0.81
C CYS A 197 -8.85 -1.79 0.74
N ARG A 198 -9.64 -1.39 1.75
CA ARG A 198 -11.08 -1.59 1.83
C ARG A 198 -11.79 -0.28 1.53
N LYS A 199 -12.89 -0.31 0.78
CA LYS A 199 -13.73 0.87 0.46
C LYS A 199 -12.96 2.11 -0.04
N LEU A 200 -13.11 2.41 -1.32
CA LEU A 200 -12.64 3.67 -1.90
C LEU A 200 -13.39 4.87 -1.29
N ILE A 201 -12.65 5.86 -0.77
CA ILE A 201 -13.19 7.13 -0.29
C ILE A 201 -13.25 8.14 -1.44
N LYS A 202 -12.11 8.36 -2.10
CA LYS A 202 -11.97 9.27 -3.24
C LYS A 202 -10.77 8.84 -4.07
N GLU A 203 -10.81 9.14 -5.37
CA GLU A 203 -9.71 8.92 -6.29
C GLU A 203 -9.39 10.17 -7.10
N PHE A 204 -8.15 10.25 -7.53
CA PHE A 204 -7.59 11.38 -8.26
C PHE A 204 -6.74 10.89 -9.42
N LYS A 205 -6.84 11.60 -10.55
CA LYS A 205 -5.99 11.34 -11.71
C LYS A 205 -4.80 12.28 -11.72
N MET A 206 -3.63 11.70 -11.90
CA MET A 206 -2.41 12.39 -12.26
C MET A 206 -2.55 13.09 -13.62
N LYS A 207 -1.63 14.00 -13.91
CA LYS A 207 -1.52 14.58 -15.25
C LYS A 207 -1.26 13.48 -16.29
N LYS A 208 -1.89 13.65 -17.45
CA LYS A 208 -1.63 12.83 -18.64
C LYS A 208 -0.24 13.12 -19.20
#